data_AF-A0A3P7DYZ6-F1
#
_entry.id   AF-A0A3P7DYZ6-F1
#
_cell.length_a   1.000
_cell.length_b   1.000
_cell.length_c   1.000
_cell.angle_alpha   90.00
_cell.angle_beta   90.00
_cell.angle_gamma   90.00
#
_symmetry.space_group_name_H-M   'P 1'
#
loop_
_entity.id
_entity.type
_entity.pdbx_description
1 polymer ?
#
loop_
_entity_poly.entity_id
_entity_poly.type
_entity_poly.pdbx_seq_one_letter_code
_entity_poly.pdbx_strand_id
1 'polypeptide(L)'
;MSIYNLHYETYPGKIVDFYSLSAKKCVLLMYNNEMKLLTQYLLVMNKETNDTVEILCRNWKIDASEALRVGYGGLPFGYIVVSGYTTPELGNVLDVRMLPADPESMTIPAVNMDIPVARLESLIKQYPLQNLVVWPGSVPLINDKGLYFLLTRRTGQMLVYETSLLGAIKFLPDGTYNPILIAIDDSAVKHLSERELCINYVSMLAQRDRTCWMNSIVPADPSHWRNILQRIITMIFG
;
A
#
# COMPACT_ATOMS: atom_id res chain seq x y z
N MET A 1 23.58 -9.04 14.11
CA MET A 1 22.87 -8.43 12.97
C MET A 1 23.83 -8.43 11.81
N SER A 2 23.55 -9.18 10.73
CA SER A 2 24.40 -9.15 9.53
C SER A 2 24.09 -7.88 8.74
N ILE A 3 25.11 -7.15 8.33
CA ILE A 3 25.00 -5.97 7.49
C ILE A 3 25.50 -6.38 6.11
N TYR A 4 24.71 -6.11 5.06
CA TYR A 4 25.10 -6.36 3.68
C TYR A 4 25.22 -5.04 2.94
N ASN A 5 26.23 -4.90 2.09
CA ASN A 5 26.47 -3.72 1.27
C ASN A 5 25.60 -3.76 0.01
N LEU A 6 24.88 -2.67 -0.24
CA LEU A 6 24.15 -2.41 -1.48
C LEU A 6 24.86 -1.28 -2.23
N HIS A 7 25.35 -1.56 -3.43
CA HIS A 7 26.01 -0.56 -4.28
C HIS A 7 24.98 0.30 -5.02
N TYR A 8 24.38 1.27 -4.32
CA TYR A 8 23.24 2.04 -4.82
C TYR A 8 23.49 2.80 -6.13
N GLU A 9 24.74 3.21 -6.38
CA GLU A 9 25.15 4.02 -7.54
C GLU A 9 24.86 3.35 -8.89
N THR A 10 24.61 2.04 -8.91
CA THR A 10 24.33 1.28 -10.14
C THR A 10 22.87 1.33 -10.58
N TYR A 11 21.96 1.88 -9.78
CA TYR A 11 20.52 1.77 -10.04
C TYR A 11 19.86 3.12 -10.38
N PRO A 12 19.17 3.25 -11.53
CA PRO A 12 18.46 4.46 -11.89
C PRO A 12 17.14 4.61 -11.12
N GLY A 13 16.87 5.83 -10.62
CA GLY A 13 15.57 6.20 -10.04
C GLY A 13 15.58 6.33 -8.51
N LYS A 14 14.40 6.56 -7.95
CA LYS A 14 14.20 6.70 -6.50
C LYS A 14 13.87 5.35 -5.89
N ILE A 15 14.44 5.03 -4.73
CA ILE A 15 14.03 3.86 -3.96
C ILE A 15 12.56 4.04 -3.58
N VAL A 16 11.73 3.07 -3.94
CA VAL A 16 10.34 2.98 -3.49
C VAL A 16 10.32 2.24 -2.17
N ASP A 17 10.90 1.04 -2.16
CA ASP A 17 10.89 0.18 -0.98
C ASP A 17 11.86 -1.02 -1.14
N PHE A 18 12.02 -1.81 -0.08
CA PHE A 18 12.88 -2.98 -0.04
C PHE A 18 12.29 -4.08 0.86
N TYR A 19 12.26 -5.32 0.39
CA TYR A 19 11.74 -6.44 1.17
C TYR A 19 12.54 -7.74 1.02
N SER A 20 12.47 -8.60 2.02
CA SER A 20 13.10 -9.91 2.01
C SER A 20 12.14 -10.95 1.45
N LEU A 21 12.57 -11.74 0.46
CA LEU A 21 11.84 -12.91 -0.01
C LEU A 21 12.20 -14.16 0.82
N SER A 22 13.47 -14.27 1.21
CA SER A 22 13.99 -15.36 2.03
C SER A 22 15.21 -14.90 2.81
N ALA A 23 15.80 -15.80 3.61
CA ALA A 23 17.05 -15.53 4.32
C ALA A 23 18.27 -15.24 3.42
N LYS A 24 18.16 -15.44 2.10
CA LYS A 24 19.25 -15.21 1.12
C LYS A 24 18.87 -14.26 -0.02
N LYS A 25 17.57 -14.00 -0.24
CA LYS A 25 17.07 -13.19 -1.35
C LYS A 25 16.27 -12.00 -0.83
N CYS A 26 16.53 -10.84 -1.39
CA CYS A 26 15.77 -9.62 -1.17
C CYS A 26 15.45 -8.94 -2.49
N VAL A 27 14.46 -8.06 -2.47
CA VAL A 27 14.02 -7.30 -3.63
C VAL A 27 14.11 -5.82 -3.30
N LEU A 28 14.80 -5.08 -4.17
CA LEU A 28 14.83 -3.63 -4.18
C LEU A 28 13.85 -3.11 -5.23
N LEU A 29 12.94 -2.23 -4.82
CA LEU A 29 12.00 -1.57 -5.72
C LEU A 29 12.48 -0.15 -6.00
N MET A 30 12.61 0.20 -7.27
CA MET A 30 13.00 1.53 -7.69
C MET A 30 12.05 2.08 -8.74
N TYR A 31 11.79 3.37 -8.68
CA TYR A 31 10.88 4.03 -9.59
C TYR A 31 11.55 5.18 -10.32
N ASN A 32 11.47 5.12 -11.65
CA ASN A 32 11.82 6.23 -12.52
C ASN A 32 10.54 6.96 -12.93
N ASN A 33 10.34 8.16 -12.36
CA ASN A 33 9.16 8.97 -12.61
C ASN A 33 9.07 9.51 -14.05
N GLU A 34 10.21 9.77 -14.71
CA GLU A 34 10.23 10.24 -16.10
C GLU A 34 9.77 9.15 -17.06
N MET A 35 10.27 7.92 -16.87
CA MET A 35 9.90 6.76 -17.68
C MET A 35 8.59 6.10 -17.23
N LYS A 36 8.05 6.49 -16.06
CA LYS A 36 6.89 5.84 -15.42
C LYS A 36 7.11 4.33 -15.23
N LEU A 37 8.30 3.99 -14.75
CA LEU A 37 8.80 2.61 -14.72
C LEU A 37 9.20 2.22 -13.29
N LEU A 38 8.52 1.21 -12.76
CA LEU A 38 8.93 0.52 -11.54
C LEU A 38 9.80 -0.68 -11.91
N THR A 39 10.98 -0.76 -11.33
CA THR A 39 11.89 -1.89 -11.50
C THR A 39 12.00 -2.67 -10.18
N GLN A 40 11.79 -3.97 -10.25
CA GLN A 40 12.09 -4.92 -9.18
C GLN A 40 13.47 -5.53 -9.44
N TYR A 41 14.45 -5.24 -8.59
CA TYR A 41 15.76 -5.87 -8.61
C TYR A 41 15.80 -7.01 -7.61
N LEU A 42 16.00 -8.24 -8.09
CA LEU A 42 16.24 -9.39 -7.24
C LEU A 42 17.71 -9.46 -6.88
N LEU A 43 17.98 -9.40 -5.58
CA LEU A 43 19.31 -9.39 -5.01
C LEU A 43 19.55 -10.66 -4.19
N VAL A 44 20.73 -11.25 -4.36
CA VAL A 44 21.22 -12.36 -3.52
C VAL A 44 22.24 -11.82 -2.54
N MET A 45 22.05 -12.12 -1.26
CA MET A 45 22.98 -11.77 -0.20
C MET A 45 24.13 -12.79 -0.15
N ASN A 46 25.35 -12.33 -0.44
CA ASN A 46 26.56 -13.11 -0.29
C ASN A 46 27.05 -13.01 1.16
N LYS A 47 27.05 -14.13 1.88
CA LYS A 47 27.50 -14.19 3.29
C LYS A 47 29.01 -14.14 3.45
N GLU A 48 29.77 -14.48 2.43
CA GLU A 48 31.24 -14.50 2.49
C GLU A 48 31.80 -13.09 2.34
N THR A 49 31.24 -12.31 1.42
CA THR A 49 31.70 -10.93 1.16
C THR A 49 30.87 -9.87 1.89
N ASN A 50 29.70 -10.25 2.43
CA ASN A 50 28.67 -9.32 2.90
C ASN A 50 28.15 -8.37 1.82
N ASP A 51 28.18 -8.74 0.54
CA ASP A 51 27.62 -7.91 -0.53
C ASP A 51 26.28 -8.46 -1.04
N THR A 52 25.49 -7.58 -1.66
CA THR A 52 24.33 -7.98 -2.45
C THR A 52 24.67 -8.00 -3.93
N VAL A 53 24.34 -9.09 -4.61
CA VAL A 53 24.52 -9.24 -6.07
C VAL A 53 23.15 -9.22 -6.74
N GLU A 54 22.95 -8.32 -7.71
CA GLU A 54 21.79 -8.37 -8.59
C GLU A 54 21.88 -9.61 -9.49
N ILE A 55 20.82 -10.40 -9.52
CA ILE A 55 20.72 -11.58 -10.37
C ILE A 55 19.67 -11.46 -11.46
N LEU A 56 18.67 -10.59 -11.27
CA LEU A 56 17.58 -10.38 -12.20
C LEU A 56 16.91 -9.04 -11.91
N CYS A 57 16.41 -8.39 -12.96
CA CYS A 57 15.49 -7.27 -12.82
C CYS A 57 14.22 -7.47 -13.66
N ARG A 58 13.10 -6.90 -13.19
CA ARG A 58 11.82 -6.91 -13.90
C ARG A 58 11.19 -5.52 -13.88
N ASN A 59 10.77 -5.06 -15.04
CA ASN A 59 10.22 -3.73 -15.24
C ASN A 59 8.70 -3.76 -15.36
N TRP A 60 8.04 -2.77 -14.76
CA TRP A 60 6.60 -2.60 -14.76
C TRP A 60 6.25 -1.15 -15.08
N LYS A 61 5.39 -0.95 -16.06
CA LYS A 61 4.83 0.38 -16.33
C LYS A 61 3.81 0.71 -15.24
N ILE A 62 3.98 1.86 -14.58
CA ILE A 62 3.05 2.38 -13.58
C ILE A 62 2.88 3.87 -13.85
N ASP A 63 1.67 4.31 -14.12
CA ASP A 63 1.40 5.70 -14.57
C ASP A 63 1.28 6.69 -13.40
N ALA A 64 1.37 6.19 -12.17
CA ALA A 64 1.41 7.00 -10.96
C ALA A 64 2.57 8.02 -10.93
N SER A 65 2.43 9.04 -10.10
CA SER A 65 3.45 10.05 -9.83
C SER A 65 4.38 9.65 -8.67
N GLU A 66 5.24 10.57 -8.21
CA GLU A 66 6.39 10.34 -7.32
C GLU A 66 6.12 9.76 -5.92
N ALA A 67 4.90 9.31 -5.62
CA ALA A 67 4.51 8.80 -4.30
C ALA A 67 4.00 7.37 -4.36
N LEU A 68 4.74 6.46 -4.98
CA LEU A 68 4.42 5.04 -4.94
C LEU A 68 4.41 4.51 -3.49
N ARG A 69 3.49 3.59 -3.23
CA ARG A 69 3.28 2.93 -1.93
C ARG A 69 3.14 1.43 -2.16
N VAL A 70 3.71 0.65 -1.26
CA VAL A 70 3.78 -0.82 -1.41
C VAL A 70 3.12 -1.51 -0.22
N GLY A 71 2.14 -2.37 -0.53
CA GLY A 71 1.48 -3.25 0.42
C GLY A 71 2.08 -4.66 0.39
N TYR A 72 2.49 -5.16 1.56
CA TYR A 72 3.19 -6.45 1.72
C TYR A 72 2.35 -7.58 2.29
N GLY A 73 1.09 -7.34 2.64
CA GLY A 73 0.21 -8.38 3.16
C GLY A 73 0.01 -9.57 2.22
N GLY A 74 0.30 -9.37 0.93
CA GLY A 74 0.21 -10.38 -0.12
C GLY A 74 1.42 -11.31 -0.21
N LEU A 75 2.51 -11.04 0.51
CA LEU A 75 3.76 -11.81 0.39
C LEU A 75 3.56 -13.33 0.59
N PRO A 76 2.76 -13.80 1.57
CA PRO A 76 2.49 -15.24 1.72
C PRO A 76 1.79 -15.88 0.50
N PHE A 77 1.11 -15.07 -0.32
CA PHE A 77 0.43 -15.49 -1.54
C PHE A 77 1.22 -15.12 -2.81
N GLY A 78 2.47 -14.67 -2.64
CA GLY A 78 3.39 -14.34 -3.72
C GLY A 78 3.12 -13.01 -4.42
N TYR A 79 2.39 -12.09 -3.78
CA TYR A 79 2.07 -10.76 -4.32
C TYR A 79 2.62 -9.62 -3.47
N ILE A 80 3.01 -8.54 -4.13
CA ILE A 80 3.03 -7.20 -3.55
C ILE A 80 1.95 -6.36 -4.24
N VAL A 81 1.48 -5.31 -3.58
CA VAL A 81 0.54 -4.36 -4.19
C VAL A 81 1.22 -3.00 -4.26
N VAL A 82 1.40 -2.48 -5.46
CA VAL A 82 1.95 -1.14 -5.67
C VAL A 82 0.80 -0.22 -6.03
N SER A 83 0.78 0.96 -5.42
CA SER A 83 -0.21 1.98 -5.74
C SER A 83 0.39 3.37 -5.75
N GLY A 84 -0.25 4.27 -6.48
CA GLY A 84 0.03 5.70 -6.42
C GLY A 84 -0.97 6.48 -7.26
N TYR A 85 -1.07 7.77 -7.00
CA TYR A 85 -1.94 8.64 -7.78
C TYR A 85 -1.26 9.06 -9.07
N THR A 86 -1.99 8.96 -10.19
CA THR A 86 -1.59 9.56 -11.46
C THR A 86 -1.52 11.07 -11.34
N THR A 87 -0.90 11.72 -12.32
CA THR A 87 -0.78 13.18 -12.30
C THR A 87 -2.14 13.86 -12.52
N PRO A 88 -2.28 15.17 -12.23
CA PRO A 88 -3.51 15.90 -12.51
C PRO A 88 -3.96 15.83 -13.97
N GLU A 89 -3.02 15.75 -14.91
CA GLU A 89 -3.31 15.60 -16.35
C GLU A 89 -3.99 14.26 -16.67
N LEU A 90 -3.72 13.23 -15.86
CA LEU A 90 -4.37 11.92 -15.90
C LEU A 90 -5.55 11.80 -14.93
N GLY A 91 -6.01 12.92 -14.36
CA GLY A 91 -7.21 13.01 -13.53
C GLY A 91 -7.01 12.70 -12.03
N ASN A 92 -5.77 12.57 -11.54
CA ASN A 92 -5.48 12.15 -10.17
C ASN A 92 -6.21 10.85 -9.79
N VAL A 93 -6.11 9.85 -10.65
CA VAL A 93 -6.72 8.52 -10.44
C VAL A 93 -5.76 7.65 -9.64
N LEU A 94 -6.30 6.81 -8.76
CA LEU A 94 -5.51 5.81 -8.05
C LEU A 94 -5.14 4.65 -9.00
N ASP A 95 -3.87 4.55 -9.40
CA ASP A 95 -3.31 3.39 -10.11
C ASP A 95 -2.90 2.32 -9.08
N VAL A 96 -3.38 1.09 -9.25
CA VAL A 96 -3.07 -0.03 -8.35
C VAL A 96 -2.71 -1.26 -9.17
N ARG A 97 -1.56 -1.84 -8.84
CA ARG A 97 -1.01 -3.03 -9.48
C ARG A 97 -0.74 -4.10 -8.44
N MET A 98 -1.23 -5.32 -8.67
CA MET A 98 -0.73 -6.48 -7.94
C MET A 98 0.40 -7.09 -8.77
N LEU A 99 1.60 -7.11 -8.21
CA LEU A 99 2.79 -7.59 -8.90
C LEU A 99 3.31 -8.85 -8.20
N PRO A 100 3.93 -9.79 -8.94
CA PRO A 100 4.64 -10.89 -8.33
C PRO A 100 5.68 -10.37 -7.32
N ALA A 101 5.61 -10.89 -6.10
CA ALA A 101 6.57 -10.54 -5.06
C ALA A 101 7.97 -11.01 -5.44
N ASP A 102 8.09 -12.19 -6.04
CA ASP A 102 9.35 -12.70 -6.59
C ASP A 102 9.46 -12.33 -8.07
N PRO A 103 10.45 -11.49 -8.47
CA PRO A 103 10.68 -11.15 -9.87
C PRO A 103 10.95 -12.36 -10.77
N GLU A 104 11.49 -13.46 -10.22
CA GLU A 104 11.72 -14.73 -10.93
C GLU A 104 10.42 -15.52 -11.20
N SER A 105 9.32 -15.18 -10.52
CA SER A 105 8.08 -15.93 -10.67
C SER A 105 7.47 -15.74 -12.06
N MET A 106 7.34 -16.86 -12.76
CA MET A 106 6.69 -16.95 -14.07
C MET A 106 5.24 -17.45 -13.97
N THR A 107 4.83 -17.97 -12.80
CA THR A 107 3.51 -18.56 -12.57
C THR A 107 2.51 -17.59 -11.96
N ILE A 108 3.00 -16.53 -11.30
CA ILE A 108 2.17 -15.49 -10.71
C ILE A 108 2.01 -14.35 -11.73
N PRO A 109 0.79 -14.09 -12.23
CA PRO A 109 0.56 -13.00 -13.17
C PRO A 109 0.50 -11.66 -12.44
N ALA A 110 0.98 -10.60 -13.10
CA ALA A 110 0.64 -9.24 -12.68
C ALA A 110 -0.83 -8.94 -12.98
N VAL A 111 -1.51 -8.27 -12.06
CA VAL A 111 -2.92 -7.89 -12.18
C VAL A 111 -3.03 -6.37 -12.20
N ASN A 112 -3.71 -5.85 -13.22
CA ASN A 112 -4.11 -4.46 -13.29
C ASN A 112 -5.47 -4.27 -12.58
N MET A 113 -5.50 -3.42 -11.54
CA MET A 113 -6.71 -3.18 -10.75
C MET A 113 -7.50 -1.93 -11.18
N ASP A 114 -7.15 -1.30 -12.31
CA ASP A 114 -7.81 -0.07 -12.81
C ASP A 114 -9.34 -0.15 -12.80
N ILE A 115 -9.94 -1.21 -13.36
CA ILE A 115 -11.40 -1.35 -13.44
C ILE A 115 -12.03 -1.52 -12.04
N PRO A 116 -11.58 -2.47 -11.20
CA PRO A 116 -12.06 -2.57 -9.82
C PRO A 116 -11.88 -1.28 -9.00
N VAL A 117 -10.74 -0.59 -9.15
CA VAL A 117 -10.45 0.64 -8.41
C VAL A 117 -11.33 1.79 -8.87
N ALA A 118 -11.51 1.99 -10.18
CA ALA A 118 -12.41 3.02 -10.70
C ALA A 118 -13.87 2.81 -10.23
N ARG A 119 -14.31 1.56 -10.13
CA ARG A 119 -15.61 1.20 -9.56
C ARG A 119 -15.66 1.48 -8.06
N LEU A 120 -14.60 1.17 -7.30
CA LEU A 120 -14.51 1.51 -5.87
C LEU A 120 -14.58 3.02 -5.66
N GLU A 121 -13.80 3.81 -6.41
CA GLU A 121 -13.82 5.27 -6.35
C GLU A 121 -15.21 5.83 -6.71
N SER A 122 -15.92 5.20 -7.64
CA SER A 122 -17.30 5.56 -7.97
C SER A 122 -18.26 5.29 -6.81
N LEU A 123 -18.13 4.14 -6.13
CA LEU A 123 -18.91 3.83 -4.93
C LEU A 123 -18.63 4.82 -3.79
N ILE A 124 -17.36 5.18 -3.58
CA ILE A 124 -16.94 6.16 -2.59
C ILE A 124 -17.58 7.53 -2.87
N LYS A 125 -17.54 8.00 -4.13
CA LYS A 125 -18.12 9.29 -4.55
C LYS A 125 -19.65 9.34 -4.40
N GLN A 126 -20.32 8.20 -4.53
CA GLN A 126 -21.78 8.08 -4.37
C GLN A 126 -22.22 7.94 -2.91
N TYR A 127 -21.28 7.72 -1.98
CA TYR A 127 -21.61 7.55 -0.57
C TYR A 127 -22.15 8.86 0.04
N PRO A 128 -23.15 8.83 0.95
CA PRO A 128 -23.76 10.04 1.49
C PRO A 128 -22.81 11.01 2.20
N LEU A 129 -21.65 10.53 2.66
CA LEU A 129 -20.62 11.36 3.27
C LEU A 129 -19.86 12.16 2.19
N GLN A 130 -20.02 13.48 2.22
CA GLN A 130 -19.38 14.38 1.27
C GLN A 130 -17.85 14.33 1.38
N ASN A 131 -17.16 14.47 0.24
CA ASN A 131 -15.70 14.58 0.14
C ASN A 131 -14.92 13.37 0.66
N LEU A 132 -15.52 12.18 0.62
CA LEU A 132 -14.84 10.92 0.90
C LEU A 132 -13.93 10.54 -0.27
N VAL A 133 -12.70 10.13 0.03
CA VAL A 133 -11.70 9.64 -0.93
C VAL A 133 -10.85 8.54 -0.31
N VAL A 134 -10.21 7.71 -1.14
CA VAL A 134 -9.11 6.86 -0.66
C VAL A 134 -8.00 7.76 -0.13
N TRP A 135 -7.44 7.42 1.03
CA TRP A 135 -6.37 8.18 1.65
C TRP A 135 -5.13 8.18 0.76
N PRO A 136 -4.69 9.34 0.24
CA PRO A 136 -3.57 9.40 -0.71
C PRO A 136 -2.22 8.93 -0.19
N GLY A 137 -2.03 8.94 1.14
CA GLY A 137 -0.79 8.49 1.78
C GLY A 137 -0.82 7.02 2.25
N SER A 138 -1.96 6.34 2.15
CA SER A 138 -2.09 4.96 2.65
C SER A 138 -1.39 3.94 1.74
N VAL A 139 -0.84 2.89 2.34
CA VAL A 139 -0.50 1.66 1.59
C VAL A 139 -1.77 0.83 1.38
N PRO A 140 -1.95 0.20 0.22
CA PRO A 140 -3.04 -0.74 0.00
C PRO A 140 -2.83 -1.94 0.92
N LEU A 141 -3.83 -2.26 1.72
CA LEU A 141 -3.80 -3.44 2.56
C LEU A 141 -4.28 -4.65 1.76
N ILE A 142 -3.68 -5.81 1.93
CA ILE A 142 -3.99 -7.02 1.16
C ILE A 142 -3.97 -8.27 2.05
N ASN A 143 -4.89 -9.19 1.79
CA ASN A 143 -4.86 -10.57 2.28
C ASN A 143 -5.42 -11.54 1.21
N ASP A 144 -5.72 -12.77 1.60
CA ASP A 144 -6.33 -13.80 0.75
C ASP A 144 -7.79 -13.49 0.34
N LYS A 145 -8.46 -12.57 1.04
CA LYS A 145 -9.88 -12.20 0.81
C LYS A 145 -10.04 -10.95 -0.06
N GLY A 146 -9.03 -10.08 -0.15
CA GLY A 146 -9.14 -8.86 -0.95
C GLY A 146 -8.06 -7.80 -0.74
N LEU A 147 -8.26 -6.69 -1.45
CA LEU A 147 -7.57 -5.41 -1.21
C LEU A 147 -8.44 -4.49 -0.36
N TYR A 148 -7.82 -3.70 0.50
CA TYR A 148 -8.50 -2.76 1.38
C TYR A 148 -7.78 -1.41 1.40
N PHE A 149 -8.58 -0.36 1.39
CA PHE A 149 -8.15 1.02 1.26
C PHE A 149 -8.75 1.84 2.39
N LEU A 150 -7.87 2.51 3.13
CA LEU A 150 -8.25 3.45 4.15
C LEU A 150 -8.88 4.69 3.51
N LEU A 151 -10.01 5.14 4.04
CA LEU A 151 -10.75 6.27 3.50
C LEU A 151 -10.52 7.50 4.37
N THR A 152 -10.61 8.67 3.75
CA THR A 152 -10.51 9.97 4.43
C THR A 152 -11.55 10.91 3.88
N ARG A 153 -12.00 11.83 4.73
CA ARG A 153 -12.89 12.91 4.35
C ARG A 153 -12.15 14.23 4.39
N ARG A 154 -12.36 15.07 3.38
CA ARG A 154 -11.81 16.44 3.40
C ARG A 154 -12.70 17.36 4.24
N THR A 155 -12.13 17.93 5.30
CA THR A 155 -12.76 18.99 6.11
C THR A 155 -11.88 20.24 6.05
N GLY A 156 -12.23 21.20 5.19
CA GLY A 156 -11.42 22.38 4.93
C GLY A 156 -10.05 22.01 4.34
N GLN A 157 -8.97 22.34 5.06
CA GLN A 157 -7.59 21.99 4.69
C GLN A 157 -7.11 20.66 5.31
N MET A 158 -7.91 20.04 6.18
CA MET A 158 -7.57 18.77 6.83
C MET A 158 -8.14 17.59 6.04
N LEU A 159 -7.37 16.51 5.96
CA LEU A 159 -7.90 15.19 5.67
C LEU A 159 -8.10 14.49 7.01
N VAL A 160 -9.34 14.09 7.26
CA VAL A 160 -9.76 13.41 8.50
C VAL A 160 -9.96 11.94 8.16
N TYR A 161 -9.41 11.04 8.98
CA TYR A 161 -9.60 9.61 8.79
C TYR A 161 -11.07 9.23 8.90
N GLU A 162 -11.59 8.47 7.94
CA GLU A 162 -12.92 7.88 8.05
C GLU A 162 -12.81 6.55 8.80
N THR A 163 -13.33 6.53 10.03
CA THR A 163 -13.22 5.39 10.96
C THR A 163 -14.34 4.38 10.79
N SER A 164 -15.50 4.79 10.28
CA SER A 164 -16.71 3.96 10.18
C SER A 164 -16.81 3.20 8.86
N LEU A 165 -15.87 3.40 7.93
CA LEU A 165 -15.98 2.89 6.58
C LEU A 165 -14.62 2.55 5.98
N LEU A 166 -14.58 1.44 5.23
CA LEU A 166 -13.39 0.98 4.51
C LEU A 166 -13.74 0.69 3.06
N GLY A 167 -12.88 1.12 2.14
CA GLY A 167 -12.97 0.71 0.75
C GLY A 167 -12.38 -0.68 0.59
N ALA A 168 -13.06 -1.59 -0.08
CA ALA A 168 -12.54 -2.94 -0.29
C ALA A 168 -12.79 -3.42 -1.72
N ILE A 169 -11.90 -4.28 -2.20
CA ILE A 169 -12.06 -5.03 -3.43
C ILE A 169 -11.92 -6.51 -3.05
N LYS A 170 -13.07 -7.19 -2.93
CA LYS A 170 -13.09 -8.61 -2.57
C LYS A 170 -12.60 -9.46 -3.73
N PHE A 171 -11.80 -10.47 -3.42
CA PHE A 171 -11.41 -11.53 -4.34
C PHE A 171 -12.49 -12.60 -4.32
N LEU A 172 -13.14 -12.84 -5.46
CA LEU A 172 -14.17 -13.85 -5.57
C LEU A 172 -13.58 -15.19 -6.03
N PRO A 173 -14.19 -16.33 -5.65
CA PRO A 173 -13.70 -17.66 -6.04
C PRO A 173 -13.63 -17.92 -7.55
N ASP A 174 -14.38 -17.15 -8.36
CA ASP A 174 -14.37 -17.22 -9.82
C ASP A 174 -13.22 -16.43 -10.48
N GLY A 175 -12.34 -15.83 -9.67
CA GLY A 175 -11.23 -15.01 -10.12
C GLY A 175 -11.60 -13.55 -10.44
N THR A 176 -12.84 -13.15 -10.18
CA THR A 176 -13.28 -11.76 -10.37
C THR A 176 -13.12 -10.92 -9.10
N TYR A 177 -13.25 -9.61 -9.27
CA TYR A 177 -13.04 -8.61 -8.23
C TYR A 177 -14.33 -7.85 -7.96
N ASN A 178 -14.75 -7.77 -6.69
CA ASN A 178 -15.97 -7.07 -6.29
C ASN A 178 -15.67 -5.87 -5.37
N PRO A 179 -15.66 -4.64 -5.92
CA PRO A 179 -15.54 -3.40 -5.16
C PRO A 179 -16.75 -3.17 -4.26
N ILE A 180 -16.52 -2.90 -2.97
CA ILE A 180 -17.56 -2.62 -1.98
C ILE A 180 -17.06 -1.61 -0.93
N LEU A 181 -18.02 -1.04 -0.19
CA LEU A 181 -17.75 -0.32 1.05
C LEU A 181 -18.12 -1.22 2.23
N ILE A 182 -17.25 -1.29 3.24
CA ILE A 182 -17.45 -2.10 4.44
C ILE A 182 -17.66 -1.14 5.61
N ALA A 183 -18.82 -1.25 6.27
CA ALA A 183 -19.08 -0.53 7.51
C ALA A 183 -18.24 -1.14 8.65
N ILE A 184 -17.67 -0.28 9.47
CA ILE A 184 -16.78 -0.62 10.58
C ILE A 184 -17.39 -0.11 11.88
N ASP A 185 -17.38 -0.94 12.93
CA ASP A 185 -17.70 -0.48 14.27
C ASP A 185 -16.56 0.39 14.80
N ASP A 186 -16.82 1.69 14.85
CA ASP A 186 -15.92 2.73 15.30
C ASP A 186 -16.30 3.31 16.67
N SER A 187 -17.19 2.64 17.42
CA SER A 187 -17.70 3.10 18.72
C SER A 187 -16.59 3.48 19.71
N ALA A 188 -15.45 2.78 19.67
CA ALA A 188 -14.30 3.03 20.53
C ALA A 188 -13.51 4.29 20.18
N VAL A 189 -13.75 4.92 19.03
CA VAL A 189 -12.97 6.06 18.53
C VAL A 189 -13.84 7.23 18.10
N LYS A 190 -15.17 7.02 18.04
CA LYS A 190 -16.17 8.04 17.72
C LYS A 190 -16.12 9.27 18.64
N HIS A 191 -15.56 9.15 19.83
CA HIS A 191 -15.39 10.24 20.78
C HIS A 191 -14.19 11.16 20.46
N LEU A 192 -13.29 10.74 19.56
CA LEU A 192 -12.13 11.51 19.16
C LEU A 192 -12.53 12.65 18.23
N SER A 193 -11.84 13.78 18.38
CA SER A 193 -12.05 14.96 17.54
C SER A 193 -11.48 14.79 16.13
N GLU A 194 -11.98 15.58 15.16
CA GLU A 194 -11.40 15.62 13.80
C GLU A 194 -9.90 15.96 13.81
N ARG A 195 -9.44 16.74 14.80
CA ARG A 195 -8.02 17.05 15.00
C ARG A 195 -7.21 15.81 15.37
N GLU A 196 -7.76 14.97 16.25
CA GLU A 196 -7.14 13.71 16.66
C GLU A 196 -7.15 12.70 15.52
N LEU A 197 -8.14 12.75 14.64
CA LEU A 197 -8.26 11.90 13.45
C LEU A 197 -7.61 12.51 12.19
N CYS A 198 -6.91 13.63 12.30
CA CYS A 198 -6.31 14.32 11.17
C CYS A 198 -5.09 13.55 10.65
N ILE A 199 -5.23 12.98 9.45
CA ILE A 199 -4.20 12.14 8.83
C ILE A 199 -3.08 12.94 8.18
N ASN A 200 -3.20 14.27 8.08
CA ASN A 200 -2.12 15.12 7.60
C ASN A 200 -0.85 14.96 8.47
N TYR A 201 -1.00 14.44 9.68
CA TYR A 201 0.08 14.18 10.64
C TYR A 201 0.65 12.77 10.56
N VAL A 202 0.04 11.88 9.78
CA VAL A 202 0.48 10.50 9.65
C VAL A 202 1.63 10.41 8.64
N SER A 203 2.75 9.82 9.07
CA SER A 203 3.96 9.69 8.26
C SER A 203 4.05 8.39 7.50
N MET A 204 3.56 7.28 8.06
CA MET A 204 3.76 5.95 7.48
C MET A 204 2.63 5.01 7.87
N LEU A 205 2.18 4.18 6.92
CA LEU A 205 1.36 2.99 7.14
C LEU A 205 2.15 1.80 6.57
N ALA A 206 2.28 0.72 7.34
CA ALA A 206 2.95 -0.50 6.90
C ALA A 206 2.12 -1.71 7.29
N GLN A 207 2.05 -2.73 6.45
CA GLN A 207 1.41 -4.00 6.77
C GLN A 207 2.42 -5.14 6.61
N ARG A 208 2.40 -6.09 7.53
CA ARG A 208 3.05 -7.38 7.39
C ARG A 208 2.15 -8.45 7.98
N ASP A 209 1.86 -9.47 7.16
CA ASP A 209 0.92 -10.52 7.51
C ASP A 209 -0.44 -9.91 7.93
N ARG A 210 -0.94 -10.30 9.11
CA ARG A 210 -2.19 -9.81 9.70
C ARG A 210 -2.01 -8.58 10.58
N THR A 211 -0.84 -7.95 10.56
CA THR A 211 -0.53 -6.78 11.38
C THR A 211 -0.28 -5.59 10.49
N CYS A 212 -0.76 -4.42 10.91
CA CYS A 212 -0.42 -3.15 10.29
C CYS A 212 -0.11 -2.11 11.36
N TRP A 213 0.76 -1.18 11.00
CA TRP A 213 1.33 -0.16 11.86
C TRP A 213 1.16 1.18 11.18
N MET A 214 0.79 2.19 11.95
CA MET A 214 0.76 3.58 11.50
C MET A 214 1.54 4.45 12.46
N ASN A 215 2.38 5.32 11.93
CA ASN A 215 3.13 6.31 12.71
C ASN A 215 2.63 7.72 12.39
N SER A 216 2.48 8.55 13.42
CA SER A 216 2.12 9.97 13.31
C SER A 216 3.23 10.85 13.89
N ILE A 217 3.46 12.02 13.30
CA ILE A 217 4.49 12.99 13.70
C ILE A 217 4.00 13.90 14.83
N VAL A 218 2.69 13.97 15.09
CA VAL A 218 2.14 14.82 16.15
C VAL A 218 2.16 14.09 17.50
N PRO A 219 2.43 14.80 18.62
CA PRO A 219 2.34 14.27 19.99
C PRO A 219 0.89 14.01 20.43
N ALA A 220 0.11 13.28 19.61
CA ALA A 220 -1.01 12.54 20.13
C ALA A 220 -0.44 11.35 20.90
N ASP A 221 -1.04 11.00 22.04
CA ASP A 221 -0.62 9.82 22.80
C ASP A 221 -0.52 8.61 21.84
N PRO A 222 0.65 7.95 21.72
CA PRO A 222 0.85 6.83 20.79
C PRO A 222 -0.18 5.71 20.97
N SER A 223 -0.78 5.59 22.18
CA SER A 223 -1.83 4.63 22.46
C SER A 223 -3.13 4.89 21.69
N HIS A 224 -3.42 6.14 21.31
CA HIS A 224 -4.66 6.48 20.62
C HIS A 224 -4.69 5.85 19.22
N TRP A 225 -3.74 6.18 18.35
CA TRP A 225 -3.71 5.67 16.98
C TRP A 225 -3.47 4.16 16.88
N ARG A 226 -2.64 3.62 17.78
CA ARG A 226 -2.34 2.18 17.82
C ARG A 226 -3.61 1.36 18.01
N ASN A 227 -4.52 1.81 18.89
CA ASN A 227 -5.76 1.09 19.19
C ASN A 227 -6.81 1.19 18.07
N ILE A 228 -6.98 2.36 17.44
CA ILE A 228 -7.96 2.56 16.33
C ILE A 228 -7.67 1.59 15.19
N LEU A 229 -6.41 1.58 14.76
CA LEU A 229 -6.03 0.81 13.58
C LEU A 229 -5.88 -0.66 13.88
N GLN A 230 -5.37 -1.05 15.06
CA GLN A 230 -5.34 -2.46 15.44
C GLN A 230 -6.72 -3.11 15.34
N ARG A 231 -7.81 -2.37 15.63
CA ARG A 231 -9.17 -2.89 15.46
C ARG A 231 -9.57 -3.02 14.00
N ILE A 232 -9.27 -2.03 13.15
CA ILE A 232 -9.55 -2.08 11.70
C ILE A 232 -8.78 -3.23 11.05
N ILE A 233 -7.54 -3.43 11.46
CA ILE A 233 -6.70 -4.56 11.12
C ILE A 233 -7.35 -5.86 11.60
N THR A 234 -7.78 -5.96 12.86
CA THR A 234 -8.45 -7.16 13.39
C THR A 234 -9.72 -7.48 12.59
N MET A 235 -10.46 -6.48 12.10
CA MET A 235 -11.64 -6.69 11.25
C MET A 235 -11.28 -7.08 9.82
N ILE A 236 -10.19 -6.55 9.24
CA ILE A 236 -9.68 -6.97 7.93
C ILE A 236 -9.13 -8.41 7.99
N PHE A 237 -8.48 -8.79 9.09
CA PHE A 237 -7.76 -10.06 9.24
C PHE A 237 -8.43 -11.10 10.13
N GLY A 238 -9.69 -10.88 10.53
CA GLY A 238 -10.48 -11.77 11.39
C GLY A 238 -10.20 -13.23 11.15
#